data_AF-A0A1C5M473-F1
#
_entry.id   AF-A0A1C5M473-F1
#
_cell.length_a   1.000
_cell.length_b   1.000
_cell.length_c   1.000
_cell.angle_alpha   90.00
_cell.angle_beta   90.00
_cell.angle_gamma   90.00
#
_symmetry.space_group_name_H-M   'P 1'
#
loop_
_entity.id
_entity.type
_entity.pdbx_description
1 polymer ?
#
loop_
_entity_poly.entity_id
_entity_poly.type
_entity_poly.pdbx_seq_one_letter_code
_entity_poly.pdbx_strand_id
1 'polypeptide(L)'
;MTLKIKKYIFAQLLLICIFFFQLFFFAIDSEISKLEVDIVQIELFVYYIAILIYSYIRFGAFSLYSLFLYTMAIFIYGRIFLDIFDLFDWNWANKWQDFYFPLSTQYEILNLLLLSLLFIHLGVLIGKSKKTTTEKTLEHNEKLEKVSLFFFYCAIPGTFVKYMIELKLILSYGYLAVFDGTLSDISYPIWTAGSGTILISSYATFLASKPSKKKFLIITTVFFFLCFFNMMKGSRSKLFVPLMFILWYYFEFYSKKNIPFYRLIIVGVLCVTGSQLMLMSRDIGLQIESSTMWTLFFIQQGVSILVLGYMVYFKTAFVNHGLPYIFAPLLFWESGYGQTAETINLTHRLAYKLTYFISPDAFFDGEGLGSSYLGEFYDLGYMAFPVLSCLLGYIIYRLPVYSKRNRLILALSFVMVQTIIYMPRNTFLPLIEEVLPVVFFYYVVVYLANRNIKIVYGRKI
;
A
#
# COMPACT_ATOMS: atom_id res chain seq x y z
N MET A 1 15.30 -25.93 -12.32
CA MET A 1 14.79 -24.73 -11.60
C MET A 1 14.19 -25.07 -10.23
N THR A 2 13.35 -26.10 -10.13
CA THR A 2 12.72 -26.59 -8.88
C THR A 2 13.72 -26.98 -7.78
N LEU A 3 14.83 -27.66 -8.12
CA LEU A 3 15.83 -28.06 -7.12
C LEU A 3 16.52 -26.86 -6.43
N LYS A 4 16.79 -25.77 -7.16
CA LYS A 4 17.39 -24.53 -6.60
C LYS A 4 16.41 -23.79 -5.68
N ILE A 5 15.11 -23.79 -6.00
CA ILE A 5 14.08 -23.16 -5.15
C ILE A 5 13.90 -23.93 -3.84
N LYS A 6 13.92 -25.28 -3.88
CA LYS A 6 13.88 -26.11 -2.68
C LYS A 6 15.03 -25.79 -1.71
N LYS A 7 16.24 -25.52 -2.20
CA LYS A 7 17.37 -25.08 -1.37
C LYS A 7 17.11 -23.75 -0.66
N TYR A 8 16.52 -22.77 -1.35
CA TYR A 8 16.17 -21.48 -0.73
C TYR A 8 15.06 -21.62 0.32
N ILE A 9 14.07 -22.47 0.08
CA ILE A 9 13.04 -22.77 1.08
C ILE A 9 13.67 -23.42 2.31
N PHE A 10 14.55 -24.41 2.12
CA PHE A 10 15.24 -25.05 3.23
C PHE A 10 16.08 -24.06 4.05
N ALA A 11 16.86 -23.20 3.37
CA ALA A 11 17.62 -22.14 4.05
C ALA A 11 16.70 -21.19 4.82
N GLN A 12 15.56 -20.79 4.25
CA GLN A 12 14.60 -19.93 4.93
C GLN A 12 13.97 -20.60 6.15
N LEU A 13 13.64 -21.90 6.07
CA LEU A 13 13.13 -22.66 7.21
C LEU A 13 14.20 -22.77 8.31
N LEU A 14 15.47 -22.94 7.94
CA LEU A 14 16.57 -22.94 8.91
C LEU A 14 16.67 -21.58 9.64
N LEU A 15 16.58 -20.46 8.91
CA LEU A 15 16.56 -19.12 9.52
C LEU A 15 15.39 -18.94 10.49
N ILE A 16 14.20 -19.45 10.13
CA ILE A 16 13.03 -19.43 11.01
C ILE A 16 13.27 -20.29 12.26
N CYS A 17 13.89 -21.47 12.12
CA CYS A 17 14.25 -22.29 13.28
C CYS A 17 15.27 -21.59 14.19
N ILE A 18 16.28 -20.92 13.61
CA ILE A 18 17.25 -20.13 14.37
C ILE A 18 16.55 -19.01 15.14
N PHE A 19 15.65 -18.28 14.49
CA PHE A 19 14.85 -17.24 15.13
C PHE A 19 14.02 -17.78 16.32
N PHE A 20 13.34 -18.92 16.16
CA PHE A 20 12.59 -19.53 17.26
C PHE A 20 13.50 -20.06 18.38
N PHE A 21 14.68 -20.58 18.04
CA PHE A 21 15.66 -21.00 19.03
C PHE A 21 16.19 -19.81 19.85
N GLN A 22 16.44 -18.68 19.21
CA GLN A 22 16.82 -17.42 19.85
C GLN A 22 15.72 -16.90 20.77
N LEU A 23 14.46 -16.88 20.31
CA LEU A 23 13.32 -16.53 21.17
C LEU A 23 13.23 -17.42 22.40
N PHE A 24 13.44 -18.72 22.24
CA PHE A 24 13.46 -19.66 23.37
C PHE A 24 14.61 -19.38 24.33
N PHE A 25 15.81 -19.11 23.80
CA PHE A 25 16.99 -18.81 24.61
C PHE A 25 16.82 -17.53 25.43
N PHE A 26 16.33 -16.45 24.80
CA PHE A 26 16.08 -15.17 25.48
C PHE A 26 14.86 -15.20 26.40
N ALA A 27 13.95 -16.17 26.26
CA ALA A 27 12.86 -16.38 27.21
C ALA A 27 13.32 -17.03 28.53
N ILE A 28 14.55 -17.54 28.61
CA ILE A 28 15.11 -18.11 29.85
C ILE A 28 15.52 -17.00 30.83
N ASP A 29 15.96 -15.85 30.31
CA ASP A 29 16.29 -14.70 31.12
C ASP A 29 15.01 -13.97 31.58
N SER A 30 14.97 -13.56 32.86
CA SER A 30 13.78 -12.96 33.46
C SER A 30 13.56 -11.49 33.07
N GLU A 31 14.61 -10.80 32.61
CA GLU A 31 14.56 -9.40 32.20
C GLU A 31 15.25 -9.19 30.85
N ILE A 32 14.57 -8.48 29.95
CA ILE A 32 15.10 -8.14 28.62
C ILE A 32 16.10 -7.00 28.74
N SER A 33 17.33 -7.26 28.34
CA SER A 33 18.45 -6.33 28.28
C SER A 33 18.43 -5.46 27.02
N LYS A 34 19.09 -4.30 27.09
CA LYS A 34 19.30 -3.42 25.91
C LYS A 34 20.10 -4.12 24.81
N LEU A 35 21.07 -4.95 25.19
CA LEU A 35 21.88 -5.72 24.24
C LEU A 35 21.02 -6.65 23.37
N GLU A 36 20.03 -7.34 23.96
CA GLU A 36 19.12 -8.21 23.21
C GLU A 36 18.27 -7.43 22.21
N VAL A 37 17.76 -6.26 22.60
CA VAL A 37 17.02 -5.37 21.69
C VAL A 37 17.90 -4.94 20.51
N ASP A 38 19.13 -4.51 20.79
CA ASP A 38 20.07 -4.05 19.76
C ASP A 38 20.47 -5.18 18.80
N ILE A 39 20.64 -6.41 19.30
CA ILE A 39 20.88 -7.60 18.48
C ILE A 39 19.72 -7.84 17.51
N VAL A 40 18.47 -7.90 18.00
CA VAL A 40 17.30 -8.15 17.15
C VAL A 40 17.10 -7.01 16.13
N GLN A 41 17.41 -5.77 16.51
CA GLN A 41 17.38 -4.62 15.62
C GLN A 41 18.38 -4.74 14.46
N ILE A 42 19.63 -5.14 14.74
CA ILE A 42 20.65 -5.38 13.72
C ILE A 42 20.27 -6.57 12.84
N GLU A 43 19.74 -7.66 13.43
CA GLU A 43 19.27 -8.82 12.68
C GLU A 43 18.18 -8.45 11.68
N LEU A 44 17.17 -7.67 12.11
CA LEU A 44 16.11 -7.17 11.24
C LEU A 44 16.70 -6.42 10.03
N PHE A 45 17.67 -5.53 10.26
CA PHE A 45 18.36 -4.81 9.20
C PHE A 45 19.09 -5.74 8.23
N VAL A 46 19.90 -6.67 8.75
CA VAL A 46 20.69 -7.61 7.94
C VAL A 46 19.78 -8.51 7.09
N TYR A 47 18.74 -9.10 7.70
CA TYR A 47 17.79 -9.94 6.99
C TYR A 47 17.01 -9.15 5.94
N TYR A 48 16.58 -7.93 6.27
CA TYR A 48 15.90 -7.05 5.31
C TYR A 48 16.76 -6.78 4.09
N ILE A 49 18.03 -6.38 4.28
CA ILE A 49 18.96 -6.10 3.19
C ILE A 49 19.22 -7.36 2.34
N ALA A 50 19.45 -8.52 2.98
CA ALA A 50 19.65 -9.79 2.28
C ALA A 50 18.44 -10.17 1.41
N ILE A 51 17.22 -10.03 1.95
CA ILE A 51 15.97 -10.31 1.25
C ILE A 51 15.72 -9.30 0.12
N LEU A 52 16.05 -8.02 0.33
CA LEU A 52 15.94 -6.97 -0.68
C LEU A 52 16.86 -7.24 -1.87
N ILE A 53 18.12 -7.58 -1.60
CA ILE A 53 19.10 -7.98 -2.63
C ILE A 53 18.61 -9.22 -3.38
N TYR A 54 18.13 -10.24 -2.65
CA TYR A 54 17.52 -11.42 -3.27
C TYR A 54 16.38 -11.02 -4.19
N SER A 55 15.48 -10.16 -3.74
CA SER A 55 14.32 -9.72 -4.52
C SER A 55 14.74 -9.00 -5.81
N TYR A 56 15.66 -8.05 -5.69
CA TYR A 56 16.22 -7.31 -6.81
C TYR A 56 16.85 -8.24 -7.86
N ILE A 57 17.70 -9.19 -7.43
CA ILE A 57 18.39 -10.12 -8.33
C ILE A 57 17.40 -11.10 -8.97
N ARG A 58 16.41 -11.61 -8.23
CA ARG A 58 15.56 -12.72 -8.66
C ARG A 58 14.26 -12.32 -9.34
N PHE A 59 13.70 -11.17 -8.98
CA PHE A 59 12.42 -10.68 -9.49
C PHE A 59 12.54 -9.35 -10.21
N GLY A 60 13.57 -8.56 -9.92
CA GLY A 60 13.80 -7.25 -10.52
C GLY A 60 13.33 -6.09 -9.65
N ALA A 61 13.81 -4.88 -9.99
CA ALA A 61 13.60 -3.68 -9.19
C ALA A 61 12.12 -3.28 -9.00
N PHE A 62 11.30 -3.43 -10.04
CA PHE A 62 9.88 -3.05 -10.02
C PHE A 62 8.95 -4.27 -9.96
N SER A 63 9.46 -5.42 -9.50
CA SER A 63 8.57 -6.52 -9.15
C SER A 63 7.69 -6.11 -7.97
N LEU A 64 6.49 -6.70 -7.88
CA LEU A 64 5.56 -6.41 -6.78
C LEU A 64 6.23 -6.64 -5.41
N TYR A 65 7.06 -7.69 -5.32
CA TYR A 65 7.79 -7.99 -4.09
C TYR A 65 8.83 -6.92 -3.74
N SER A 66 9.62 -6.46 -4.71
CA SER A 66 10.59 -5.38 -4.46
C SER A 66 9.91 -4.07 -4.06
N LEU A 67 8.80 -3.72 -4.72
CA LEU A 67 8.03 -2.52 -4.39
C LEU A 67 7.41 -2.57 -2.99
N PHE A 68 6.93 -3.75 -2.58
CA PHE A 68 6.46 -4.00 -1.22
C PHE A 68 7.60 -3.86 -0.20
N LEU A 69 8.79 -4.38 -0.49
CA LEU A 69 9.94 -4.22 0.42
C LEU A 69 10.38 -2.76 0.53
N TYR A 70 10.38 -1.99 -0.57
CA TYR A 70 10.70 -0.55 -0.52
C TYR A 70 9.75 0.23 0.39
N THR A 71 8.45 -0.08 0.34
CA THR A 71 7.44 0.58 1.18
C THR A 71 7.49 0.11 2.63
N MET A 72 7.85 -1.14 2.88
CA MET A 72 8.20 -1.60 4.24
C MET A 72 9.39 -0.79 4.80
N ALA A 73 10.45 -0.57 4.02
CA ALA A 73 11.56 0.27 4.47
C ALA A 73 11.15 1.72 4.74
N ILE A 74 10.31 2.32 3.89
CA ILE A 74 9.91 3.73 4.07
C ILE A 74 8.95 3.89 5.26
N PHE A 75 7.96 3.02 5.39
CA PHE A 75 6.84 3.25 6.32
C PHE A 75 6.98 2.53 7.67
N ILE A 76 7.73 1.44 7.74
CA ILE A 76 7.88 0.62 8.96
C ILE A 76 9.33 0.70 9.47
N TYR A 77 10.30 0.27 8.66
CA TYR A 77 11.68 0.12 9.14
C TYR A 77 12.49 1.42 9.16
N GLY A 78 12.01 2.48 8.52
CA GLY A 78 12.77 3.72 8.31
C GLY A 78 13.31 4.30 9.61
N ARG A 79 12.48 4.41 10.66
CA ARG A 79 12.90 4.91 11.98
C ARG A 79 13.93 3.98 12.64
N ILE A 80 13.68 2.67 12.60
CA ILE A 80 14.58 1.65 13.18
C ILE A 80 15.96 1.70 12.52
N PHE A 81 16.00 1.89 11.20
CA PHE A 81 17.26 1.97 10.48
C PHE A 81 18.01 3.27 10.75
N LEU A 82 17.31 4.39 10.97
CA LEU A 82 17.94 5.64 11.39
C LEU A 82 18.59 5.52 12.78
N ASP A 83 17.94 4.81 13.70
CA ASP A 83 18.44 4.57 15.06
C ASP A 83 19.76 3.79 15.08
N ILE A 84 19.94 2.82 14.18
CA ILE A 84 21.22 2.08 14.02
C ILE A 84 22.41 3.01 13.72
N PHE A 85 22.13 4.17 13.11
CA PHE A 85 23.14 5.18 12.76
C PHE A 85 23.12 6.39 13.69
N ASP A 86 22.47 6.29 14.86
CA ASP A 86 22.34 7.36 15.85
C ASP A 86 21.68 8.64 15.28
N LEU A 87 20.80 8.49 14.28
CA LEU A 87 20.13 9.62 13.61
C LEU A 87 18.74 9.94 14.18
N PHE A 88 18.09 8.97 14.83
CA PHE A 88 16.76 9.14 15.43
C PHE A 88 16.42 7.97 16.36
N ASP A 89 15.88 8.25 17.54
CA ASP A 89 15.41 7.24 18.49
C ASP A 89 14.10 6.58 18.03
N TRP A 90 14.16 5.35 17.48
CA TRP A 90 12.97 4.73 16.89
C TRP A 90 11.89 4.36 17.93
N ASN A 91 12.31 4.17 19.17
CA ASN A 91 11.47 3.83 20.32
C ASN A 91 10.69 5.03 20.88
N TRP A 92 10.90 6.24 20.37
CA TRP A 92 10.15 7.43 20.75
C TRP A 92 8.75 7.45 20.12
N ALA A 93 7.75 7.34 20.98
CA ALA A 93 6.33 7.25 20.62
C ALA A 93 5.69 8.63 20.43
N ASN A 94 6.18 9.40 19.46
CA ASN A 94 5.97 10.84 19.35
C ASN A 94 4.69 11.35 18.67
N LYS A 95 3.73 10.47 18.34
CA LYS A 95 2.48 10.89 17.66
C LYS A 95 1.34 10.97 18.69
N TRP A 96 1.09 12.20 19.17
CA TRP A 96 0.13 12.54 20.23
C TRP A 96 0.39 11.90 21.60
N GLN A 97 1.53 11.25 21.73
CA GLN A 97 2.08 10.75 22.98
C GLN A 97 3.54 11.22 23.02
N ASP A 98 4.11 11.29 24.22
CA ASP A 98 5.51 11.71 24.40
C ASP A 98 6.18 10.84 25.45
N PHE A 99 6.52 9.62 25.06
CA PHE A 99 7.24 8.66 25.89
C PHE A 99 8.10 7.73 25.03
N TYR A 100 8.99 7.00 25.69
CA TYR A 100 9.81 5.97 25.07
C TYR A 100 9.28 4.59 25.41
N PHE A 101 9.13 3.71 24.41
CA PHE A 101 8.69 2.34 24.65
C PHE A 101 9.64 1.62 25.61
N PRO A 102 9.16 0.88 26.61
CA PRO A 102 10.00 0.03 27.46
C PRO A 102 10.73 -1.04 26.63
N LEU A 103 11.88 -1.54 27.14
CA LEU A 103 12.69 -2.55 26.43
C LEU A 103 11.88 -3.80 26.04
N SER A 104 10.97 -4.26 26.91
CA SER A 104 10.09 -5.39 26.61
C SER A 104 9.17 -5.15 25.42
N THR A 105 8.64 -3.93 25.29
CA THR A 105 7.80 -3.53 24.16
C THR A 105 8.63 -3.40 22.89
N GLN A 106 9.81 -2.78 22.98
CA GLN A 106 10.74 -2.66 21.85
C GLN A 106 11.10 -4.06 21.29
N TYR A 107 11.47 -4.97 22.19
CA TYR A 107 11.80 -6.35 21.86
C TYR A 107 10.64 -7.10 21.19
N GLU A 108 9.42 -6.98 21.74
CA GLU A 108 8.22 -7.61 21.15
C GLU A 108 7.94 -7.07 19.74
N ILE A 109 8.01 -5.75 19.55
CA ILE A 109 7.81 -5.12 18.23
C ILE A 109 8.84 -5.66 17.22
N LEU A 110 10.13 -5.62 17.55
CA LEU A 110 11.19 -6.06 16.64
C LEU A 110 11.06 -7.54 16.25
N ASN A 111 10.68 -8.41 17.20
CA ASN A 111 10.43 -9.82 16.93
C ASN A 111 9.21 -10.04 16.03
N LEU A 112 8.12 -9.29 16.22
CA LEU A 112 6.96 -9.34 15.32
C LEU A 112 7.34 -8.89 13.90
N LEU A 113 8.16 -7.83 13.77
CA LEU A 113 8.67 -7.38 12.48
C LEU A 113 9.54 -8.44 11.80
N LEU A 114 10.48 -9.03 12.53
CA LEU A 114 11.36 -10.08 12.02
C LEU A 114 10.56 -11.32 11.61
N LEU A 115 9.60 -11.74 12.42
CA LEU A 115 8.66 -12.81 12.12
C LEU A 115 7.88 -12.51 10.82
N SER A 116 7.33 -11.30 10.69
CA SER A 116 6.61 -10.89 9.47
C SER A 116 7.49 -11.01 8.23
N LEU A 117 8.73 -10.49 8.29
CA LEU A 117 9.68 -10.47 7.19
C LEU A 117 10.07 -11.89 6.75
N LEU A 118 10.40 -12.76 7.72
CA LEU A 118 10.79 -14.15 7.45
C LEU A 118 9.65 -14.95 6.84
N PHE A 119 8.42 -14.82 7.35
CA PHE A 119 7.27 -15.57 6.84
C PHE A 119 6.77 -15.02 5.51
N ILE A 120 6.79 -13.71 5.28
CA ILE A 120 6.51 -13.13 3.95
C ILE A 120 7.49 -13.67 2.92
N HIS A 121 8.80 -13.71 3.24
CA HIS A 121 9.78 -14.27 2.32
C HIS A 121 9.52 -15.76 2.04
N LEU A 122 9.21 -16.55 3.08
CA LEU A 122 8.82 -17.95 2.92
C LEU A 122 7.61 -18.09 1.98
N GLY A 123 6.57 -17.27 2.16
CA GLY A 123 5.38 -17.24 1.33
C GLY A 123 5.69 -17.00 -0.15
N VAL A 124 6.58 -16.05 -0.44
CA VAL A 124 7.06 -15.76 -1.81
C VAL A 124 7.78 -16.98 -2.41
N LEU A 125 8.66 -17.62 -1.63
CA LEU A 125 9.39 -18.82 -2.08
C LEU A 125 8.44 -20.01 -2.34
N ILE A 126 7.45 -20.21 -1.48
CA ILE A 126 6.40 -21.23 -1.66
C ILE A 126 5.61 -20.93 -2.93
N GLY A 127 5.16 -19.68 -3.13
CA GLY A 127 4.45 -19.24 -4.32
C GLY A 127 5.22 -19.56 -5.61
N LYS A 128 6.53 -19.34 -5.59
CA LYS A 128 7.47 -19.61 -6.68
C LYS A 128 7.73 -21.09 -6.93
N SER A 129 7.69 -21.91 -5.89
CA SER A 129 7.94 -23.36 -6.01
C SER A 129 6.85 -24.10 -6.75
N LYS A 130 5.60 -23.62 -6.68
CA LYS A 130 4.46 -24.24 -7.36
C LYS A 130 4.59 -24.04 -8.87
N LYS A 131 4.70 -25.16 -9.60
CA LYS A 131 4.69 -25.14 -11.08
C LYS A 131 3.42 -24.43 -11.55
N THR A 132 3.61 -23.40 -12.36
CA THR A 132 2.53 -22.84 -13.16
C THR A 132 2.48 -23.66 -14.46
N THR A 133 1.38 -24.37 -14.69
CA THR A 133 1.11 -25.06 -15.96
C THR A 133 1.34 -24.10 -17.12
N THR A 134 2.05 -24.59 -18.13
CA THR A 134 2.44 -23.89 -19.36
C THR A 134 1.20 -23.61 -20.21
N GLU A 135 0.53 -22.48 -20.02
CA GLU A 135 -0.62 -22.09 -20.85
C GLU A 135 -0.80 -20.56 -21.00
N LYS A 136 -1.45 -20.20 -22.12
CA LYS A 136 -1.57 -18.91 -22.82
C LYS A 136 -1.45 -17.64 -21.97
N THR A 137 -0.53 -16.76 -22.38
CA THR A 137 -0.55 -15.35 -21.95
C THR A 137 -1.74 -14.63 -22.59
N LEU A 138 -2.37 -13.72 -21.85
CA LEU A 138 -3.45 -12.88 -22.39
C LEU A 138 -3.05 -12.20 -23.71
N GLU A 139 -3.94 -12.26 -24.70
CA GLU A 139 -3.80 -11.53 -25.96
C GLU A 139 -4.50 -10.18 -25.88
N HIS A 140 -4.03 -9.25 -26.72
CA HIS A 140 -4.63 -7.93 -26.87
C HIS A 140 -6.11 -8.03 -27.26
N ASN A 141 -6.99 -7.23 -26.64
CA ASN A 141 -8.40 -7.17 -26.98
C ASN A 141 -8.80 -5.76 -27.40
N GLU A 142 -8.86 -5.53 -28.71
CA GLU A 142 -9.13 -4.22 -29.31
C GLU A 142 -10.53 -3.68 -28.95
N LYS A 143 -11.55 -4.56 -28.85
CA LYS A 143 -12.92 -4.14 -28.51
C LYS A 143 -12.99 -3.64 -27.07
N LEU A 144 -12.39 -4.39 -26.15
CA LEU A 144 -12.26 -4.00 -24.75
C LEU A 144 -11.49 -2.69 -24.62
N GLU A 145 -10.40 -2.52 -25.38
CA GLU A 145 -9.61 -1.29 -25.42
C GLU A 145 -10.46 -0.08 -25.85
N LYS A 146 -11.15 -0.17 -26.99
CA LYS A 146 -11.96 0.92 -27.55
C LYS A 146 -13.05 1.40 -26.62
N VAL A 147 -13.85 0.47 -26.06
CA VAL A 147 -14.94 0.82 -25.14
C VAL A 147 -14.40 1.41 -23.84
N SER A 148 -13.31 0.85 -23.29
CA SER A 148 -12.68 1.40 -22.08
C SER A 148 -12.16 2.81 -22.32
N LEU A 149 -11.53 3.07 -23.47
CA LEU A 149 -11.03 4.40 -23.82
C LEU A 149 -12.15 5.43 -23.99
N PHE A 150 -13.28 5.05 -24.57
CA PHE A 150 -14.44 5.93 -24.66
C PHE A 150 -14.86 6.44 -23.28
N PHE A 151 -15.09 5.53 -22.32
CA PHE A 151 -15.46 5.92 -20.96
C PHE A 151 -14.34 6.69 -20.24
N PHE A 152 -13.07 6.32 -20.47
CA PHE A 152 -11.93 7.03 -19.90
C PHE A 152 -11.94 8.49 -20.34
N TYR A 153 -12.06 8.77 -21.64
CA TYR A 153 -12.10 10.14 -22.14
C TYR A 153 -13.34 10.92 -21.67
N CYS A 154 -14.51 10.28 -21.63
CA CYS A 154 -15.72 10.89 -21.09
C CYS A 154 -15.60 11.27 -19.61
N ALA A 155 -14.83 10.51 -18.82
CA ALA A 155 -14.65 10.76 -17.39
C ALA A 155 -13.64 11.87 -17.05
N ILE A 156 -12.76 12.25 -17.98
CA ILE A 156 -11.70 13.24 -17.75
C ILE A 156 -12.27 14.61 -17.34
N PRO A 157 -13.19 15.25 -18.10
CA PRO A 157 -13.67 16.59 -17.77
C PRO A 157 -14.33 16.64 -16.39
N GLY A 158 -15.16 15.64 -16.08
CA GLY A 158 -15.86 15.54 -14.79
C GLY A 158 -14.89 15.41 -13.63
N THR A 159 -13.88 14.55 -13.80
CA THR A 159 -12.89 14.31 -12.74
C THR A 159 -11.97 15.52 -12.54
N PHE A 160 -11.55 16.16 -13.63
CA PHE A 160 -10.73 17.36 -13.56
C PHE A 160 -11.46 18.50 -12.84
N VAL A 161 -12.70 18.80 -13.23
CA VAL A 161 -13.49 19.86 -12.57
C VAL A 161 -13.75 19.53 -11.10
N LYS A 162 -14.06 18.27 -10.78
CA LYS A 162 -14.22 17.85 -9.38
C LYS A 162 -12.95 18.12 -8.56
N TYR A 163 -11.77 17.75 -9.08
CA TYR A 163 -10.51 18.01 -8.39
C TYR A 163 -10.21 19.50 -8.22
N MET A 164 -10.55 20.34 -9.21
CA MET A 164 -10.37 21.79 -9.10
C MET A 164 -11.30 22.43 -8.05
N ILE A 165 -12.55 21.97 -7.95
CA ILE A 165 -13.50 22.41 -6.91
C ILE A 165 -12.96 22.03 -5.54
N GLU A 166 -12.60 20.76 -5.34
CA GLU A 166 -12.04 20.26 -4.08
C GLU A 166 -10.74 20.98 -3.70
N LEU A 167 -9.86 21.26 -4.66
CA LEU A 167 -8.63 22.01 -4.41
C LEU A 167 -8.92 23.43 -3.94
N LYS A 168 -9.87 24.14 -4.58
CA LYS A 168 -10.27 25.49 -4.16
C LYS A 168 -10.80 25.50 -2.72
N LEU A 169 -11.57 24.49 -2.35
CA LEU A 169 -12.12 24.35 -1.00
C LEU A 169 -11.03 24.08 0.03
N ILE A 170 -10.10 23.16 -0.26
CA ILE A 170 -8.98 22.86 0.63
C ILE A 170 -8.08 24.08 0.82
N LEU A 171 -7.88 24.90 -0.22
CA LEU A 171 -7.16 26.17 -0.10
C LEU A 171 -7.91 27.23 0.72
N SER A 172 -9.24 27.11 0.84
CA SER A 172 -10.08 28.07 1.57
C SER A 172 -10.30 27.68 3.04
N TYR A 173 -10.51 26.39 3.32
CA TYR A 173 -10.87 25.87 4.64
C TYR A 173 -9.75 25.04 5.30
N GLY A 174 -8.64 24.78 4.60
CA GLY A 174 -7.59 23.87 5.06
C GLY A 174 -7.85 22.40 4.71
N TYR A 175 -6.82 21.56 4.87
CA TYR A 175 -6.88 20.12 4.52
C TYR A 175 -7.79 19.31 5.44
N LEU A 176 -7.84 19.67 6.74
CA LEU A 176 -8.59 18.93 7.76
C LEU A 176 -10.11 19.06 7.59
N ALA A 177 -10.58 20.13 6.91
CA ALA A 177 -11.98 20.32 6.54
C ALA A 177 -12.59 19.16 5.73
N VAL A 178 -11.75 18.35 5.08
CA VAL A 178 -12.18 17.14 4.35
C VAL A 178 -12.63 16.03 5.29
N PHE A 179 -12.14 16.02 6.53
CA PHE A 179 -12.30 14.91 7.48
C PHE A 179 -13.23 15.25 8.65
N ASP A 180 -13.37 16.53 8.99
CA ASP A 180 -14.24 17.03 10.07
C ASP A 180 -15.73 17.19 9.67
N GLY A 181 -16.07 16.97 8.39
CA GLY A 181 -17.43 17.05 7.87
C GLY A 181 -17.82 18.43 7.32
N THR A 182 -16.96 19.45 7.40
CA THR A 182 -17.22 20.81 6.89
C THR A 182 -17.57 20.82 5.39
N LEU A 183 -17.10 19.82 4.64
CA LEU A 183 -17.33 19.70 3.20
C LEU A 183 -18.55 18.84 2.81
N SER A 184 -19.39 18.40 3.75
CA SER A 184 -20.54 17.51 3.46
C SER A 184 -21.62 18.16 2.60
N ASP A 185 -21.78 19.49 2.68
CA ASP A 185 -22.90 20.22 2.08
C ASP A 185 -22.59 20.85 0.71
N ILE A 186 -21.46 20.47 0.10
CA ILE A 186 -21.04 21.04 -1.19
C ILE A 186 -21.81 20.41 -2.34
N SER A 187 -22.56 21.24 -3.05
CA SER A 187 -23.20 20.87 -4.31
C SER A 187 -22.17 20.76 -5.43
N TYR A 188 -21.93 19.54 -5.88
CA TYR A 188 -21.17 19.27 -7.11
C TYR A 188 -22.08 19.27 -8.35
N PRO A 189 -21.62 19.72 -9.52
CA PRO A 189 -22.38 19.55 -10.75
C PRO A 189 -22.67 18.07 -11.01
N ILE A 190 -23.90 17.74 -11.42
CA ILE A 190 -24.37 16.34 -11.52
C ILE A 190 -23.48 15.46 -12.40
N TRP A 191 -22.89 16.02 -13.46
CA TRP A 191 -22.02 15.33 -14.41
C TRP A 191 -20.62 15.02 -13.86
N THR A 192 -20.26 15.54 -12.68
CA THR A 192 -19.04 15.18 -11.94
C THR A 192 -19.27 14.03 -10.95
N ALA A 193 -20.53 13.67 -10.70
CA ALA A 193 -20.87 12.55 -9.83
C ALA A 193 -20.38 11.23 -10.45
N GLY A 194 -19.60 10.45 -9.69
CA GLY A 194 -19.05 9.17 -10.13
C GLY A 194 -17.97 9.25 -11.22
N SER A 195 -17.61 10.43 -11.73
CA SER A 195 -16.63 10.57 -12.82
C SER A 195 -15.26 10.00 -12.45
N GLY A 196 -14.81 10.22 -11.21
CA GLY A 196 -13.55 9.66 -10.71
C GLY A 196 -13.56 8.13 -10.66
N THR A 197 -14.67 7.54 -10.24
CA THR A 197 -14.87 6.08 -10.22
C THR A 197 -14.88 5.51 -11.63
N ILE A 198 -15.53 6.18 -12.58
CA ILE A 198 -15.51 5.80 -13.99
C ILE A 198 -14.10 5.91 -14.56
N LEU A 199 -13.36 6.99 -14.24
CA LEU A 199 -11.98 7.18 -14.69
C LEU A 199 -11.08 6.02 -14.22
N ILE A 200 -11.13 5.68 -12.92
CA ILE A 200 -10.34 4.59 -12.34
C ILE A 200 -10.73 3.24 -12.97
N SER A 201 -12.04 2.96 -13.04
CA SER A 201 -12.54 1.66 -13.52
C SER A 201 -12.31 1.46 -15.03
N SER A 202 -12.44 2.52 -15.81
CA SER A 202 -12.13 2.53 -17.24
C SER A 202 -10.64 2.41 -17.52
N TYR A 203 -9.79 3.07 -16.72
CA TYR A 203 -8.35 2.89 -16.81
C TYR A 203 -7.93 1.45 -16.46
N ALA A 204 -8.45 0.88 -15.37
CA ALA A 204 -8.20 -0.51 -14.98
C ALA A 204 -8.63 -1.51 -16.08
N THR A 205 -9.79 -1.28 -16.69
CA THR A 205 -10.31 -2.13 -17.77
C THR A 205 -9.53 -1.93 -19.09
N PHE A 206 -9.06 -0.70 -19.36
CA PHE A 206 -8.16 -0.41 -20.48
C PHE A 206 -6.85 -1.20 -20.33
N LEU A 207 -6.25 -1.25 -19.14
CA LEU A 207 -5.07 -2.06 -18.89
C LEU A 207 -5.36 -3.56 -19.09
N ALA A 208 -6.53 -4.04 -18.65
CA ALA A 208 -6.98 -5.41 -18.88
C ALA A 208 -7.12 -5.79 -20.37
N SER A 209 -7.21 -4.81 -21.26
CA SER A 209 -7.19 -5.01 -22.72
C SER A 209 -5.79 -5.36 -23.26
N LYS A 210 -4.74 -5.26 -22.43
CA LYS A 210 -3.33 -5.41 -22.79
C LYS A 210 -2.96 -4.52 -23.99
N PRO A 211 -3.01 -3.19 -23.83
CA PRO A 211 -2.77 -2.24 -24.91
C PRO A 211 -1.33 -2.31 -25.42
N SER A 212 -1.08 -1.75 -26.60
CA SER A 212 0.30 -1.59 -27.11
C SER A 212 1.10 -0.63 -26.21
N LYS A 213 2.42 -0.82 -26.14
CA LYS A 213 3.32 0.01 -25.30
C LYS A 213 3.15 1.51 -25.55
N LYS A 214 2.99 1.92 -26.82
CA LYS A 214 2.79 3.33 -27.20
C LYS A 214 1.48 3.87 -26.64
N LYS A 215 0.38 3.13 -26.82
CA LYS A 215 -0.94 3.53 -26.30
C LYS A 215 -0.94 3.57 -24.78
N PHE A 216 -0.36 2.56 -24.13
CA PHE A 216 -0.19 2.55 -22.67
C PHE A 216 0.48 3.83 -22.19
N LEU A 217 1.63 4.21 -22.75
CA LEU A 217 2.34 5.42 -22.32
C LEU A 217 1.50 6.69 -22.48
N ILE A 218 0.82 6.87 -23.62
CA ILE A 218 -0.01 8.06 -23.88
C ILE A 218 -1.15 8.17 -22.86
N ILE A 219 -1.94 7.10 -22.70
CA ILE A 219 -3.12 7.10 -21.82
C ILE A 219 -2.69 7.21 -20.35
N THR A 220 -1.60 6.54 -19.98
CA THR A 220 -1.02 6.62 -18.63
C THR A 220 -0.55 8.03 -18.31
N THR A 221 0.05 8.77 -19.25
CA THR A 221 0.45 10.17 -19.02
C THR A 221 -0.77 11.05 -18.70
N VAL A 222 -1.87 10.87 -19.42
CA VAL A 222 -3.12 11.61 -19.15
C VAL A 222 -3.70 11.24 -17.77
N PHE A 223 -3.74 9.95 -17.44
CA PHE A 223 -4.16 9.48 -16.12
C PHE A 223 -3.26 10.03 -15.00
N PHE A 224 -1.94 10.03 -15.21
CA PHE A 224 -0.96 10.49 -14.23
C PHE A 224 -1.03 12.01 -14.03
N PHE A 225 -1.33 12.77 -15.09
CA PHE A 225 -1.61 14.20 -14.99
C PHE A 225 -2.81 14.48 -14.07
N LEU A 226 -3.89 13.69 -14.15
CA LEU A 226 -5.01 13.81 -13.21
C LEU A 226 -4.62 13.40 -11.78
N CYS A 227 -3.75 12.40 -11.60
CA CYS A 227 -3.22 12.04 -10.28
C CYS A 227 -2.41 13.19 -9.66
N PHE A 228 -1.68 13.96 -10.47
CA PHE A 228 -0.97 15.15 -10.02
C PHE A 228 -1.93 16.20 -9.44
N PHE A 229 -3.03 16.53 -10.12
CA PHE A 229 -4.07 17.41 -9.55
C PHE A 229 -4.71 16.82 -8.29
N ASN A 230 -4.95 15.50 -8.27
CA ASN A 230 -5.52 14.83 -7.11
C ASN A 230 -4.61 14.95 -5.88
N MET A 231 -3.29 14.93 -6.10
CA MET A 231 -2.27 15.07 -5.08
C MET A 231 -2.17 16.49 -4.53
N MET A 232 -2.40 17.53 -5.35
CA MET A 232 -2.38 18.94 -4.91
C MET A 232 -3.38 19.22 -3.78
N LYS A 233 -4.40 18.38 -3.62
CA LYS A 233 -5.34 18.37 -2.49
C LYS A 233 -4.71 17.93 -1.16
N GLY A 234 -3.39 17.71 -1.09
CA GLY A 234 -2.66 17.49 0.18
C GLY A 234 -2.26 16.04 0.48
N SER A 235 -2.58 15.07 -0.39
CA SER A 235 -2.23 13.66 -0.16
C SER A 235 -1.21 13.15 -1.19
N ARG A 236 0.05 13.01 -0.75
CA ARG A 236 1.18 12.54 -1.57
C ARG A 236 0.98 11.12 -2.10
N SER A 237 0.31 10.25 -1.33
CA SER A 237 0.04 8.87 -1.72
C SER A 237 -0.82 8.78 -2.99
N LYS A 238 -1.68 9.77 -3.25
CA LYS A 238 -2.52 9.86 -4.47
C LYS A 238 -1.72 10.01 -5.77
N LEU A 239 -0.41 10.32 -5.70
CA LEU A 239 0.50 10.30 -6.85
C LEU A 239 1.44 9.09 -6.82
N PHE A 240 2.11 8.87 -5.68
CA PHE A 240 3.19 7.88 -5.60
C PHE A 240 2.69 6.44 -5.68
N VAL A 241 1.53 6.12 -5.11
CA VAL A 241 0.98 4.75 -5.17
C VAL A 241 0.58 4.38 -6.62
N PRO A 242 -0.16 5.23 -7.37
CA PRO A 242 -0.38 5.02 -8.79
C PRO A 242 0.92 4.97 -9.62
N LEU A 243 1.93 5.80 -9.30
CA LEU A 243 3.24 5.76 -9.97
C LEU A 243 3.90 4.39 -9.83
N MET A 244 3.94 3.84 -8.60
CA MET A 244 4.51 2.53 -8.34
C MET A 244 3.76 1.42 -9.06
N PHE A 245 2.43 1.51 -9.14
CA PHE A 245 1.62 0.60 -9.96
C PHE A 245 1.98 0.68 -11.44
N ILE A 246 2.10 1.90 -11.99
CA ILE A 246 2.47 2.12 -13.41
C ILE A 246 3.84 1.51 -13.71
N LEU A 247 4.81 1.71 -12.82
CA LEU A 247 6.15 1.12 -12.94
C LEU A 247 6.08 -0.41 -12.89
N TRP A 248 5.34 -0.97 -11.93
CA TRP A 248 5.09 -2.42 -11.86
C TRP A 248 4.51 -2.95 -13.17
N TYR A 249 3.41 -2.37 -13.65
CA TYR A 249 2.73 -2.81 -14.88
C TYR A 249 3.67 -2.73 -16.08
N TYR A 250 4.45 -1.65 -16.20
CA TYR A 250 5.39 -1.47 -17.30
C TYR A 250 6.47 -2.57 -17.34
N PHE A 251 7.09 -2.88 -16.20
CA PHE A 251 8.11 -3.93 -16.12
C PHE A 251 7.53 -5.34 -16.20
N GLU A 252 6.31 -5.55 -15.71
CA GLU A 252 5.68 -6.87 -15.73
C GLU A 252 5.22 -7.28 -17.14
N PHE A 253 4.79 -6.32 -17.97
CA PHE A 253 4.19 -6.56 -19.29
C PHE A 253 5.00 -6.09 -20.50
N TYR A 254 5.87 -5.08 -20.38
CA TYR A 254 6.62 -4.53 -21.53
C TYR A 254 8.14 -4.65 -21.44
N SER A 255 8.74 -4.52 -20.25
CA SER A 255 10.20 -4.50 -20.10
C SER A 255 10.74 -5.68 -19.31
N LYS A 256 11.58 -6.51 -19.93
CA LYS A 256 12.31 -7.60 -19.24
C LYS A 256 13.67 -7.16 -18.67
N LYS A 257 14.10 -5.92 -18.93
CA LYS A 257 15.41 -5.43 -18.47
C LYS A 257 15.28 -4.91 -17.05
N ASN A 258 16.15 -5.35 -16.16
CA ASN A 258 16.29 -4.73 -14.84
C ASN A 258 16.94 -3.35 -14.96
N ILE A 259 16.49 -2.41 -14.12
CA ILE A 259 17.14 -1.11 -13.97
C ILE A 259 18.37 -1.31 -13.08
N PRO A 260 19.55 -0.76 -13.43
CA PRO A 260 20.72 -0.81 -12.56
C PRO A 260 20.47 -0.04 -11.26
N PHE A 261 21.01 -0.55 -10.15
CA PHE A 261 20.73 -0.07 -8.80
C PHE A 261 20.96 1.44 -8.60
N TYR A 262 22.03 2.02 -9.15
CA TYR A 262 22.30 3.46 -9.01
C TYR A 262 21.17 4.36 -9.57
N ARG A 263 20.44 3.92 -10.61
CA ARG A 263 19.30 4.68 -11.13
C ARG A 263 18.10 4.62 -10.20
N LEU A 264 17.96 3.54 -9.43
CA LEU A 264 16.92 3.45 -8.40
C LEU A 264 17.20 4.42 -7.26
N ILE A 265 18.47 4.56 -6.87
CA ILE A 265 18.88 5.58 -5.89
C ILE A 265 18.53 6.97 -6.41
N ILE A 266 18.88 7.30 -7.65
CA ILE A 266 18.54 8.61 -8.25
C ILE A 266 17.03 8.87 -8.25
N VAL A 267 16.23 7.89 -8.66
CA VAL A 267 14.76 8.02 -8.66
C VAL A 267 14.24 8.18 -7.22
N GLY A 268 14.74 7.40 -6.27
CA GLY A 268 14.39 7.52 -4.85
C GLY A 268 14.73 8.91 -4.30
N VAL A 269 15.90 9.43 -4.65
CA VAL A 269 16.34 10.78 -4.29
C VAL A 269 15.35 11.82 -4.82
N LEU A 270 15.08 11.79 -6.13
CA LEU A 270 14.13 12.72 -6.74
C LEU A 270 12.73 12.64 -6.11
N CYS A 271 12.25 11.44 -5.78
CA CYS A 271 10.95 11.26 -5.13
C CYS A 271 10.90 11.84 -3.72
N VAL A 272 11.93 11.64 -2.90
CA VAL A 272 12.00 12.19 -1.54
C VAL A 272 12.12 13.72 -1.59
N THR A 273 13.01 14.26 -2.42
CA THR A 273 13.15 15.70 -2.59
C THR A 273 11.84 16.32 -3.06
N GLY A 274 11.19 15.73 -4.07
CA GLY A 274 9.87 16.18 -4.52
C GLY A 274 8.82 16.13 -3.41
N SER A 275 8.79 15.05 -2.62
CA SER A 275 7.88 14.90 -1.48
C SER A 275 8.11 15.95 -0.38
N GLN A 276 9.36 16.35 -0.13
CA GLN A 276 9.71 17.35 0.89
C GLN A 276 9.44 18.79 0.41
N LEU A 277 9.74 19.11 -0.86
CA LEU A 277 9.38 20.41 -1.45
C LEU A 277 7.87 20.66 -1.39
N MET A 278 7.08 19.61 -1.61
CA MET A 278 5.63 19.69 -1.45
C MET A 278 5.19 20.00 -0.02
N LEU A 279 5.89 19.47 0.98
CA LEU A 279 5.59 19.77 2.39
C LEU A 279 5.84 21.25 2.70
N MET A 280 6.98 21.78 2.26
CA MET A 280 7.32 23.21 2.42
C MET A 280 6.29 24.13 1.77
N SER A 281 5.72 23.74 0.62
CA SER A 281 4.71 24.56 -0.06
C SER A 281 3.39 24.67 0.71
N ARG A 282 3.14 23.78 1.68
CA ARG A 282 1.92 23.76 2.49
C ARG A 282 2.09 24.55 3.79
N ASP A 283 3.26 24.46 4.41
CA ASP A 283 3.51 25.01 5.74
C ASP A 283 4.45 26.23 5.61
N ILE A 284 3.87 27.43 5.50
CA ILE A 284 4.52 28.72 5.15
C ILE A 284 5.68 29.10 6.11
N GLY A 285 5.82 28.45 7.26
CA GLY A 285 6.90 28.67 8.25
C GLY A 285 7.97 27.57 8.33
N LEU A 286 7.89 26.49 7.54
CA LEU A 286 8.74 25.31 7.71
C LEU A 286 10.03 25.42 6.86
N GLN A 287 11.08 26.00 7.43
CA GLN A 287 12.42 25.95 6.86
C GLN A 287 13.09 24.62 7.21
N ILE A 288 13.12 23.68 6.27
CA ILE A 288 13.86 22.41 6.44
C ILE A 288 15.27 22.62 5.88
N GLU A 289 16.28 22.42 6.72
CA GLU A 289 17.67 22.41 6.26
C GLU A 289 17.93 21.26 5.27
N SER A 290 18.66 21.55 4.19
CA SER A 290 18.99 20.58 3.13
C SER A 290 19.72 19.32 3.65
N SER A 291 20.49 19.46 4.74
CA SER A 291 21.22 18.38 5.41
C SER A 291 20.32 17.36 6.09
N THR A 292 19.15 17.77 6.59
CA THR A 292 18.25 16.93 7.41
C THR A 292 17.01 16.45 6.67
N MET A 293 16.77 16.93 5.43
CA MET A 293 15.58 16.57 4.63
C MET A 293 15.36 15.05 4.50
N TRP A 294 16.44 14.28 4.36
CA TRP A 294 16.40 12.83 4.20
C TRP A 294 15.98 12.13 5.50
N THR A 295 16.66 12.46 6.59
CA THR A 295 16.35 11.95 7.93
C THR A 295 14.91 12.29 8.30
N LEU A 296 14.51 13.54 8.09
CA LEU A 296 13.15 14.01 8.36
C LEU A 296 12.10 13.27 7.53
N PHE A 297 12.38 12.97 6.25
CA PHE A 297 11.48 12.16 5.43
C PHE A 297 11.22 10.79 6.06
N PHE A 298 12.27 10.06 6.44
CA PHE A 298 12.11 8.74 7.04
C PHE A 298 11.46 8.79 8.43
N ILE A 299 11.74 9.83 9.23
CA ILE A 299 11.05 10.06 10.51
C ILE A 299 9.54 10.25 10.30
N GLN A 300 9.16 11.10 9.33
CA GLN A 300 7.77 11.45 9.05
C GLN A 300 6.99 10.32 8.36
N GLN A 301 7.60 9.62 7.40
CA GLN A 301 6.94 8.52 6.71
C GLN A 301 6.93 7.23 7.56
N GLY A 302 7.95 7.06 8.40
CA GLY A 302 8.11 5.92 9.29
C GLY A 302 7.21 5.92 10.52
N VAL A 303 6.32 6.92 10.70
CA VAL A 303 5.34 6.99 11.81
C VAL A 303 4.46 5.74 11.87
N SER A 304 4.26 5.05 10.75
CA SER A 304 3.35 3.88 10.67
C SER A 304 3.76 2.72 11.58
N ILE A 305 5.04 2.63 12.00
CA ILE A 305 5.46 1.66 13.02
C ILE A 305 4.75 1.86 14.37
N LEU A 306 4.37 3.10 14.70
CA LEU A 306 3.69 3.42 15.95
C LEU A 306 2.31 2.78 16.04
N VAL A 307 1.67 2.42 14.90
CA VAL A 307 0.41 1.66 14.93
C VAL A 307 0.62 0.33 15.64
N LEU A 308 1.63 -0.45 15.22
CA LEU A 308 1.97 -1.71 15.89
C LEU A 308 2.51 -1.45 17.30
N GLY A 309 3.34 -0.42 17.47
CA GLY A 309 3.93 -0.07 18.76
C GLY A 309 2.90 0.26 19.84
N TYR A 310 1.90 1.08 19.51
CA TYR A 310 0.81 1.40 20.44
C TYR A 310 -0.07 0.18 20.73
N MET A 311 -0.35 -0.68 19.75
CA MET A 311 -1.11 -1.91 20.00
C MET A 311 -0.39 -2.86 20.96
N VAL A 312 0.94 -3.00 20.81
CA VAL A 312 1.75 -3.84 21.71
C VAL A 312 1.84 -3.20 23.11
N TYR A 313 2.12 -1.90 23.18
CA TYR A 313 2.28 -1.18 24.45
C TYR A 313 0.97 -1.16 25.26
N PHE A 314 -0.15 -0.87 24.60
CA PHE A 314 -1.47 -0.80 25.23
C PHE A 314 -2.25 -2.12 25.13
N LYS A 315 -1.61 -3.27 24.93
CA LYS A 315 -2.29 -4.57 24.69
C LYS A 315 -3.31 -4.98 25.76
N THR A 316 -3.19 -4.49 26.99
CA THR A 316 -4.14 -4.73 28.08
C THR A 316 -5.30 -3.73 28.12
N ALA A 317 -5.11 -2.52 27.60
CA ALA A 317 -6.08 -1.43 27.64
C ALA A 317 -6.85 -1.26 26.31
N PHE A 318 -6.17 -1.46 25.18
CA PHE A 318 -6.73 -1.43 23.84
C PHE A 318 -7.02 -2.85 23.36
N VAL A 319 -8.17 -3.39 23.80
CA VAL A 319 -8.60 -4.75 23.45
C VAL A 319 -9.76 -4.68 22.47
N ASN A 320 -9.63 -5.36 21.32
CA ASN A 320 -10.72 -5.51 20.38
C ASN A 320 -11.68 -6.61 20.85
N HIS A 321 -12.89 -6.22 21.25
CA HIS A 321 -13.95 -7.16 21.62
C HIS A 321 -14.93 -7.44 20.47
N GLY A 322 -14.77 -6.77 19.33
CA GLY A 322 -15.66 -6.87 18.19
C GLY A 322 -15.10 -7.76 17.08
N LEU A 323 -15.49 -7.45 15.85
CA LEU A 323 -14.94 -8.10 14.67
C LEU A 323 -13.45 -7.71 14.50
N PRO A 324 -12.57 -8.65 14.11
CA PRO A 324 -11.18 -8.33 13.84
C PRO A 324 -11.02 -7.23 12.79
N TYR A 325 -10.08 -6.33 13.04
CA TYR A 325 -9.89 -5.12 12.24
C TYR A 325 -9.58 -5.40 10.76
N ILE A 326 -8.99 -6.56 10.47
CA ILE A 326 -8.68 -7.03 9.10
C ILE A 326 -9.90 -7.06 8.17
N PHE A 327 -11.11 -7.25 8.72
CA PHE A 327 -12.36 -7.37 7.95
C PHE A 327 -13.07 -6.04 7.72
N ALA A 328 -12.63 -4.97 8.38
CA ALA A 328 -13.24 -3.65 8.25
C ALA A 328 -13.38 -3.17 6.79
N PRO A 329 -12.38 -3.37 5.90
CA PRO A 329 -12.49 -2.96 4.50
C PRO A 329 -13.61 -3.63 3.69
N LEU A 330 -14.14 -4.76 4.18
CA LEU A 330 -15.20 -5.52 3.52
C LEU A 330 -16.60 -5.09 3.96
N LEU A 331 -16.73 -4.50 5.16
CA LEU A 331 -18.01 -4.25 5.80
C LEU A 331 -18.37 -2.78 5.87
N PHE A 332 -17.38 -1.89 5.85
CA PHE A 332 -17.59 -0.46 6.03
C PHE A 332 -17.48 0.28 4.69
N TRP A 333 -18.53 1.02 4.35
CA TRP A 333 -18.56 1.91 3.19
C TRP A 333 -18.21 3.33 3.67
N GLU A 334 -17.07 3.89 3.22
CA GLU A 334 -16.50 5.10 3.82
C GLU A 334 -17.27 6.37 3.47
N SER A 335 -18.03 6.36 2.36
CA SER A 335 -18.51 7.59 1.70
C SER A 335 -19.58 8.41 2.44
N GLY A 336 -19.80 8.20 3.74
CA GLY A 336 -20.82 8.92 4.51
C GLY A 336 -20.42 9.37 5.91
N TYR A 337 -19.22 9.03 6.41
CA TYR A 337 -18.91 9.20 7.84
C TYR A 337 -17.56 9.92 8.04
N GLY A 338 -17.62 11.21 8.40
CA GLY A 338 -16.45 11.96 8.90
C GLY A 338 -15.99 11.46 10.27
N GLN A 339 -14.92 12.03 10.83
CA GLN A 339 -14.44 11.62 12.16
C GLN A 339 -15.32 12.21 13.28
N THR A 340 -16.47 11.56 13.52
CA THR A 340 -17.47 11.97 14.51
C THR A 340 -17.68 10.92 15.59
N ALA A 341 -18.39 11.30 16.66
CA ALA A 341 -18.73 10.39 17.76
C ALA A 341 -19.70 9.27 17.34
N GLU A 342 -20.46 9.46 16.26
CA GLU A 342 -21.29 8.40 15.69
C GLU A 342 -20.41 7.40 14.93
N THR A 343 -19.49 7.90 14.10
CA THR A 343 -18.57 7.08 13.31
C THR A 343 -17.74 6.15 14.19
N ILE A 344 -17.26 6.60 15.35
CA ILE A 344 -16.45 5.75 16.22
C ILE A 344 -17.24 4.57 16.79
N ASN A 345 -18.56 4.71 16.99
CA ASN A 345 -19.41 3.63 17.50
C ASN A 345 -19.72 2.59 16.41
N LEU A 346 -19.82 3.01 15.15
CA LEU A 346 -20.17 2.15 14.01
C LEU A 346 -18.94 1.53 13.31
N THR A 347 -17.80 2.21 13.35
CA THR A 347 -16.61 1.79 12.61
C THR A 347 -15.92 0.59 13.25
N HIS A 348 -15.42 -0.32 12.42
CA HIS A 348 -14.51 -1.38 12.82
C HIS A 348 -13.10 -1.14 12.27
N ARG A 349 -12.72 0.09 11.92
CA ARG A 349 -11.39 0.37 11.38
C ARG A 349 -10.36 0.60 12.48
N LEU A 350 -9.24 -0.12 12.41
CA LEU A 350 -8.10 0.09 13.30
C LEU A 350 -7.65 1.55 13.30
N ALA A 351 -7.59 2.18 12.13
CA ALA A 351 -7.17 3.58 11.99
C ALA A 351 -8.00 4.55 12.85
N TYR A 352 -9.32 4.34 12.94
CA TYR A 352 -10.19 5.24 13.70
C TYR A 352 -10.19 4.87 15.19
N LYS A 353 -10.32 3.58 15.50
CA LYS A 353 -10.35 3.08 16.88
C LYS A 353 -9.07 3.40 17.63
N LEU A 354 -7.90 3.18 17.00
CA LEU A 354 -6.62 3.45 17.64
C LEU A 354 -6.36 4.96 17.74
N THR A 355 -6.71 5.75 16.71
CA THR A 355 -6.57 7.22 16.78
C THR A 355 -7.39 7.79 17.94
N TYR A 356 -8.67 7.43 18.03
CA TYR A 356 -9.55 7.88 19.12
C TYR A 356 -9.06 7.42 20.50
N PHE A 357 -8.54 6.19 20.61
CA PHE A 357 -7.97 5.68 21.86
C PHE A 357 -6.74 6.48 22.32
N ILE A 358 -5.86 6.85 21.39
CA ILE A 358 -4.62 7.58 21.70
C ILE A 358 -4.86 9.07 21.93
N SER A 359 -5.71 9.70 21.11
CA SER A 359 -6.06 11.11 21.22
C SER A 359 -7.46 11.35 20.65
N PRO A 360 -8.49 11.45 21.52
CA PRO A 360 -9.84 11.81 21.09
C PRO A 360 -9.88 13.17 20.38
N ASP A 361 -9.16 14.17 20.88
CA ASP A 361 -9.15 15.52 20.30
C ASP A 361 -8.63 15.49 18.87
N ALA A 362 -7.48 14.84 18.62
CA ALA A 362 -6.93 14.72 17.28
C ALA A 362 -7.83 13.91 16.33
N PHE A 363 -8.59 12.94 16.84
CA PHE A 363 -9.60 12.25 16.05
C PHE A 363 -10.71 13.20 15.59
N PHE A 364 -11.27 14.00 16.50
CA PHE A 364 -12.34 14.93 16.15
C PHE A 364 -11.86 16.08 15.26
N ASP A 365 -10.58 16.43 15.31
CA ASP A 365 -9.94 17.44 14.47
C ASP A 365 -9.64 16.99 13.03
N GLY A 366 -10.04 15.77 12.63
CA GLY A 366 -9.79 15.29 11.28
C GLY A 366 -8.43 14.60 11.09
N GLU A 367 -7.65 14.39 12.15
CA GLU A 367 -6.36 13.71 12.06
C GLU A 367 -6.46 12.17 12.21
N GLY A 368 -5.46 11.45 11.72
CA GLY A 368 -5.42 10.00 11.77
C GLY A 368 -4.01 9.44 11.94
N LEU A 369 -3.86 8.46 12.84
CA LEU A 369 -2.65 7.66 12.95
C LEU A 369 -2.43 6.79 11.70
N GLY A 370 -3.53 6.43 11.04
CA GLY A 370 -3.56 5.48 9.92
C GLY A 370 -3.75 4.04 10.39
N SER A 371 -3.75 3.10 9.44
CA SER A 371 -3.74 1.66 9.73
C SER A 371 -2.39 1.05 9.36
N SER A 372 -2.16 -0.20 9.74
CA SER A 372 -1.08 -1.02 9.23
C SER A 372 -1.51 -2.47 9.24
N TYR A 373 -1.24 -3.20 8.15
CA TYR A 373 -1.53 -4.64 8.08
C TYR A 373 -0.89 -5.43 9.23
N LEU A 374 0.25 -4.97 9.76
CA LEU A 374 0.92 -5.58 10.90
C LEU A 374 0.06 -5.51 12.17
N GLY A 375 -0.60 -4.37 12.40
CA GLY A 375 -1.53 -4.20 13.53
C GLY A 375 -2.77 -5.09 13.36
N GLU A 376 -3.31 -5.19 12.15
CA GLU A 376 -4.44 -6.08 11.84
C GLU A 376 -4.09 -7.57 12.00
N PHE A 377 -2.84 -7.96 11.70
CA PHE A 377 -2.36 -9.31 11.95
C PHE A 377 -2.15 -9.58 13.44
N TYR A 378 -1.69 -8.57 14.19
CA TYR A 378 -1.51 -8.67 15.63
C TYR A 378 -2.84 -8.84 16.37
N ASP A 379 -3.88 -8.11 15.94
CA ASP A 379 -5.25 -8.21 16.46
C ASP A 379 -5.81 -9.66 16.40
N LEU A 380 -5.40 -10.44 15.39
CA LEU A 380 -5.81 -11.85 15.25
C LEU A 380 -5.01 -12.82 16.12
N GLY A 381 -3.96 -12.34 16.79
CA GLY A 381 -3.12 -13.10 17.70
C GLY A 381 -1.84 -13.68 17.09
N TYR A 382 -0.92 -14.08 17.97
CA TYR A 382 0.45 -14.49 17.61
C TYR A 382 0.55 -15.69 16.66
N MET A 383 -0.44 -16.59 16.63
CA MET A 383 -0.45 -17.73 15.70
C MET A 383 -0.94 -17.33 14.31
N ALA A 384 -1.92 -16.42 14.22
CA ALA A 384 -2.43 -15.93 12.94
C ALA A 384 -1.39 -15.04 12.22
N PHE A 385 -0.61 -14.28 12.99
CA PHE A 385 0.40 -13.36 12.49
C PHE A 385 1.39 -13.97 11.47
N PRO A 386 2.13 -15.07 11.78
CA PRO A 386 3.05 -15.69 10.82
C PRO A 386 2.30 -16.38 9.65
N VAL A 387 1.11 -16.92 9.89
CA VAL A 387 0.30 -17.58 8.84
C VAL A 387 -0.15 -16.57 7.79
N LEU A 388 -0.68 -15.43 8.22
CA LEU A 388 -1.09 -14.34 7.34
C LEU A 388 0.09 -13.65 6.66
N SER A 389 1.22 -13.50 7.36
CA SER A 389 2.48 -13.04 6.76
C SER A 389 2.91 -13.96 5.60
N CYS A 390 2.86 -15.28 5.80
CA CYS A 390 3.15 -16.25 4.75
C CYS A 390 2.13 -16.19 3.59
N LEU A 391 0.84 -16.05 3.91
CA LEU A 391 -0.20 -15.89 2.90
C LEU A 391 0.00 -14.62 2.06
N LEU A 392 0.34 -13.50 2.67
CA LEU A 392 0.67 -12.25 1.99
C LEU A 392 1.83 -12.45 1.02
N GLY A 393 2.93 -13.06 1.46
CA GLY A 393 4.06 -13.40 0.59
C GLY A 393 3.66 -14.28 -0.60
N TYR A 394 2.79 -15.27 -0.36
CA TYR A 394 2.23 -16.10 -1.43
C TYR A 394 1.42 -15.28 -2.44
N ILE A 395 0.54 -14.39 -1.96
CA ILE A 395 -0.29 -13.50 -2.81
C ILE A 395 0.59 -12.57 -3.63
N ILE A 396 1.58 -11.91 -3.01
CA ILE A 396 2.55 -11.01 -3.67
C ILE A 396 3.19 -11.68 -4.89
N TYR A 397 3.60 -12.95 -4.76
CA TYR A 397 4.19 -13.67 -5.89
C TYR A 397 3.15 -14.10 -6.93
N ARG A 398 1.99 -14.58 -6.49
CA ARG A 398 1.00 -15.21 -7.38
C ARG A 398 0.12 -14.23 -8.13
N LEU A 399 -0.13 -13.04 -7.58
CA LEU A 399 -0.97 -12.02 -8.20
C LEU A 399 -0.48 -11.66 -9.61
N PRO A 400 0.79 -11.25 -9.85
CA PRO A 400 1.29 -10.97 -11.20
C PRO A 400 1.15 -12.16 -12.16
N VAL A 401 1.37 -13.38 -11.66
CA VAL A 401 1.26 -14.62 -12.43
C VAL A 401 -0.18 -14.86 -12.90
N TYR A 402 -1.17 -14.61 -12.05
CA TYR A 402 -2.58 -14.73 -12.41
C TYR A 402 -3.09 -13.58 -13.28
N SER A 403 -2.60 -12.34 -13.06
CA SER A 403 -2.91 -11.19 -13.90
C SER A 403 -2.49 -11.38 -15.36
N LYS A 404 -1.45 -12.18 -15.62
CA LYS A 404 -1.03 -12.55 -16.99
C LYS A 404 -1.97 -13.52 -17.72
N ARG A 405 -2.95 -14.09 -17.01
CA ARG A 405 -3.81 -15.19 -17.48
C ARG A 405 -5.29 -14.85 -17.50
N ASN A 406 -5.74 -14.03 -16.56
CA ASN A 406 -7.14 -13.66 -16.41
C ASN A 406 -7.31 -12.14 -16.52
N ARG A 407 -8.14 -11.69 -17.47
CA ARG A 407 -8.39 -10.25 -17.72
C ARG A 407 -9.09 -9.56 -16.56
N LEU A 408 -9.99 -10.23 -15.85
CA LEU A 408 -10.63 -9.66 -14.65
C LEU A 408 -9.59 -9.46 -13.55
N ILE A 409 -8.70 -10.45 -13.33
CA ILE A 409 -7.60 -10.31 -12.36
C ILE A 409 -6.64 -9.19 -12.81
N LEU A 410 -6.39 -9.03 -14.11
CA LEU A 410 -5.60 -7.90 -14.63
C LEU A 410 -6.27 -6.55 -14.38
N ALA A 411 -7.59 -6.43 -14.55
CA ALA A 411 -8.33 -5.21 -14.21
C ALA A 411 -8.23 -4.93 -12.71
N LEU A 412 -8.54 -5.93 -11.88
CA LEU A 412 -8.47 -5.84 -10.42
C LEU A 412 -7.05 -5.61 -9.89
N SER A 413 -6.02 -5.97 -10.67
CA SER A 413 -4.63 -5.72 -10.28
C SER A 413 -4.35 -4.23 -10.09
N PHE A 414 -5.11 -3.34 -10.75
CA PHE A 414 -5.03 -1.91 -10.49
C PHE A 414 -5.24 -1.59 -9.01
N VAL A 415 -6.28 -2.14 -8.40
CA VAL A 415 -6.59 -1.94 -6.97
C VAL A 415 -5.66 -2.79 -6.11
N MET A 416 -5.60 -4.11 -6.35
CA MET A 416 -4.89 -5.05 -5.48
C MET A 416 -3.38 -4.76 -5.36
N VAL A 417 -2.71 -4.38 -6.45
CA VAL A 417 -1.27 -4.06 -6.39
C VAL A 417 -1.03 -2.77 -5.60
N GLN A 418 -1.89 -1.77 -5.76
CA GLN A 418 -1.80 -0.52 -5.00
C GLN A 418 -2.03 -0.77 -3.50
N THR A 419 -3.03 -1.59 -3.15
CA THR A 419 -3.26 -2.02 -1.76
C THR A 419 -2.04 -2.74 -1.20
N ILE A 420 -1.48 -3.71 -1.94
CA ILE A 420 -0.27 -4.44 -1.49
C ILE A 420 0.91 -3.51 -1.28
N ILE A 421 1.16 -2.57 -2.20
CA ILE A 421 2.27 -1.63 -2.07
C ILE A 421 2.05 -0.68 -0.89
N TYR A 422 0.81 -0.31 -0.57
CA TYR A 422 0.52 0.69 0.45
C TYR A 422 0.16 0.12 1.82
N MET A 423 -0.10 -1.20 1.94
CA MET A 423 -0.52 -1.83 3.20
C MET A 423 0.45 -1.69 4.38
N PRO A 424 1.79 -1.47 4.23
CA PRO A 424 2.61 -1.14 5.39
C PRO A 424 2.09 0.07 6.17
N ARG A 425 1.40 0.99 5.50
CA ARG A 425 0.74 2.19 6.06
C ARG A 425 -0.79 2.16 5.91
N ASN A 426 -1.37 1.03 5.53
CA ASN A 426 -2.80 0.92 5.30
C ASN A 426 -3.33 -0.47 5.68
N THR A 427 -4.59 -0.74 5.36
CA THR A 427 -5.26 -2.00 5.66
C THR A 427 -4.75 -3.15 4.78
N PHE A 428 -4.87 -4.38 5.26
CA PHE A 428 -4.45 -5.59 4.53
C PHE A 428 -5.34 -5.86 3.31
N LEU A 429 -6.66 -5.77 3.48
CA LEU A 429 -7.64 -6.00 2.42
C LEU A 429 -7.95 -4.71 1.65
N PRO A 430 -8.13 -4.79 0.32
CA PRO A 430 -8.62 -3.66 -0.46
C PRO A 430 -10.03 -3.29 0.00
N LEU A 431 -10.35 -2.00 -0.04
CA LEU A 431 -11.68 -1.51 0.27
C LEU A 431 -12.69 -2.04 -0.75
N ILE A 432 -13.82 -2.54 -0.27
CA ILE A 432 -14.85 -3.11 -1.16
C ILE A 432 -15.42 -2.07 -2.13
N GLU A 433 -15.46 -0.81 -1.70
CA GLU A 433 -15.83 0.37 -2.51
C GLU A 433 -14.84 0.69 -3.65
N GLU A 434 -13.59 0.21 -3.57
CA GLU A 434 -12.63 0.32 -4.68
C GLU A 434 -12.74 -0.88 -5.63
N VAL A 435 -13.05 -2.06 -5.09
CA VAL A 435 -13.12 -3.32 -5.86
C VAL A 435 -14.42 -3.42 -6.66
N LEU A 436 -15.57 -3.21 -6.03
CA LEU A 436 -16.88 -3.43 -6.66
C LEU A 436 -17.09 -2.59 -7.92
N PRO A 437 -16.76 -1.27 -7.95
CA PRO A 437 -16.93 -0.50 -9.16
C PRO A 437 -16.08 -1.02 -10.32
N VAL A 438 -14.85 -1.47 -10.06
CA VAL A 438 -13.98 -2.05 -11.09
C VAL A 438 -14.58 -3.35 -11.64
N VAL A 439 -15.10 -4.24 -10.77
CA VAL A 439 -15.76 -5.49 -11.19
C VAL A 439 -17.01 -5.19 -12.01
N PHE A 440 -17.90 -4.35 -11.49
CA PHE A 440 -19.15 -3.98 -12.15
C PHE A 440 -18.88 -3.36 -13.51
N PHE A 441 -17.99 -2.38 -13.55
CA PHE A 441 -17.62 -1.68 -14.79
C PHE A 441 -16.96 -2.61 -15.80
N TYR A 442 -16.08 -3.52 -15.36
CA TYR A 442 -15.47 -4.52 -16.23
C TYR A 442 -16.52 -5.35 -16.97
N TYR A 443 -17.54 -5.86 -16.27
CA TYR A 443 -18.61 -6.64 -16.89
C TYR A 443 -19.50 -5.80 -17.81
N VAL A 444 -19.79 -4.54 -17.46
CA VAL A 444 -20.50 -3.61 -18.36
C VAL A 444 -19.72 -3.41 -19.66
N VAL A 445 -18.42 -3.16 -19.60
CA VAL A 445 -17.59 -2.98 -20.79
C VAL A 445 -17.50 -4.26 -21.62
N VAL A 446 -17.33 -5.42 -20.98
CA VAL A 446 -17.32 -6.72 -21.69
C VAL A 446 -18.64 -6.96 -22.42
N TYR A 447 -19.77 -6.66 -21.77
CA TYR A 447 -21.10 -6.78 -22.38
C TYR A 447 -21.24 -5.86 -23.61
N LEU A 448 -20.85 -4.59 -23.50
CA LEU A 448 -20.89 -3.62 -24.59
C LEU A 448 -19.94 -4.00 -25.74
N ALA A 449 -18.73 -4.47 -25.42
CA ALA A 449 -17.75 -4.93 -26.39
C ALA A 449 -18.26 -6.14 -27.20
N ASN A 450 -19.06 -7.01 -26.58
CA ASN A 450 -19.65 -8.18 -27.23
C ASN A 450 -20.90 -7.85 -28.07
N ARG A 451 -21.68 -6.81 -27.72
CA ARG A 451 -22.86 -6.39 -28.49
C ARG A 451 -22.54 -5.83 -29.88
N ASN A 452 -21.34 -5.32 -30.10
CA ASN A 452 -20.88 -4.84 -31.42
C ASN A 452 -20.66 -5.97 -32.47
N ILE A 453 -21.32 -7.13 -32.32
CA ILE A 453 -21.30 -8.29 -33.24
C ILE A 453 -22.57 -8.37 -34.13
N LYS A 454 -23.59 -7.51 -33.96
CA LYS A 454 -24.85 -7.63 -34.72
C LYS A 454 -25.28 -6.49 -35.65
N ILE A 455 -24.46 -5.47 -35.92
CA ILE A 455 -24.92 -4.30 -36.72
C ILE A 455 -24.40 -4.24 -38.17
N VAL A 456 -23.55 -5.17 -38.63
CA VAL A 456 -23.07 -5.15 -40.04
C VAL A 456 -23.11 -6.53 -40.68
N TYR A 457 -24.31 -7.08 -40.86
CA TYR A 457 -24.65 -7.96 -42.00
C TYR A 457 -26.16 -7.92 -42.23
N GLY A 458 -26.67 -6.72 -42.55
CA GLY A 458 -27.92 -6.59 -43.28
C GLY A 458 -27.63 -6.89 -44.76
N ARG A 459 -27.58 -8.17 -45.12
CA ARG A 459 -27.68 -8.59 -46.52
C ARG A 459 -29.10 -8.24 -46.99
N LYS A 460 -29.18 -7.37 -47.99
CA LYS A 460 -30.28 -7.37 -48.96
C LYS A 460 -30.47 -8.80 -49.48
N ILE A 461 -31.69 -9.31 -49.36
CA ILE A 461 -32.37 -9.99 -50.47
C ILE A 461 -33.69 -9.24 -50.62
#